data_AF-A0A2D5DAA6-F1
#
_entry.id   AF-A0A2D5DAA6-F1
#
_cell.length_a   1.000
_cell.length_b   1.000
_cell.length_c   1.000
_cell.angle_alpha   90.00
_cell.angle_beta   90.00
_cell.angle_gamma   90.00
#
_symmetry.space_group_name_H-M   'P 1'
#
loop_
_entity.id
_entity.type
_entity.pdbx_description
1 polymer ?
#
loop_
_entity_poly.entity_id
_entity_poly.type
_entity_poly.pdbx_seq_one_letter_code
_entity_poly.pdbx_strand_id
1 'polypeptide(L)'
;MSKTGSCLCGDVSFTYKSEPGMFLMCHCTDCQKSTGSPVASIIIVPEDDFSVNGSTSSYECEAKVTRSFCKICGSQIFSRIESAPGVVAIKTGVLDEQPNIKPNLVCWTKSKPNWFEINHPEIAFEENPN
;
A
#
# COMPACT_ATOMS: atom_id res chain seq x y z
N MET A 1 -20.35 -0.65 -5.75
CA MET A 1 -20.38 -1.59 -4.61
C MET A 1 -19.14 -1.33 -3.79
N SER A 2 -19.23 -1.36 -2.46
CA SER A 2 -18.06 -1.22 -1.59
C SER A 2 -17.22 -2.50 -1.61
N LYS A 3 -15.91 -2.37 -1.79
CA LYS A 3 -14.94 -3.45 -1.66
C LYS A 3 -14.40 -3.49 -0.24
N THR A 4 -13.91 -4.65 0.19
CA THR A 4 -13.49 -4.88 1.57
C THR A 4 -12.06 -5.42 1.67
N GLY A 5 -11.54 -5.34 2.88
CA GLY A 5 -10.30 -6.00 3.25
C GLY A 5 -10.21 -6.16 4.76
N SER A 6 -9.30 -7.02 5.19
CA SER A 6 -9.10 -7.34 6.59
C SER A 6 -7.65 -7.70 6.89
N CYS A 7 -7.20 -7.43 8.12
CA CYS A 7 -5.91 -7.92 8.59
C CYS A 7 -5.95 -9.45 8.80
N LEU A 8 -4.78 -10.07 8.95
CA LEU A 8 -4.66 -11.54 9.09
C LEU A 8 -5.53 -12.14 10.20
N CYS A 9 -5.69 -11.47 11.35
CA CYS A 9 -6.49 -11.98 12.47
C CYS A 9 -7.96 -11.52 12.44
N GLY A 10 -8.38 -10.74 11.43
CA GLY A 10 -9.75 -10.21 11.30
C GLY A 10 -10.14 -9.07 12.26
N ASP A 11 -9.29 -8.71 13.22
CA ASP A 11 -9.60 -7.67 14.24
C ASP A 11 -9.72 -6.26 13.65
N VAL A 12 -9.05 -6.01 12.52
CA VAL A 12 -9.19 -4.79 11.75
C VAL A 12 -9.75 -5.13 10.38
N SER A 13 -10.83 -4.46 10.01
CA SER A 13 -11.47 -4.54 8.69
C SER A 13 -11.64 -3.15 8.10
N PHE A 14 -11.79 -3.06 6.79
CA PHE A 14 -12.00 -1.77 6.12
C PHE A 14 -12.84 -1.94 4.86
N THR A 15 -13.36 -0.82 4.38
CA THR A 15 -14.10 -0.72 3.12
C THR A 15 -13.58 0.44 2.29
N TYR A 16 -13.67 0.31 0.96
CA TYR A 16 -13.46 1.40 0.03
C TYR A 16 -14.43 1.32 -1.15
N LYS A 17 -14.87 2.47 -1.68
CA LYS A 17 -15.95 2.52 -2.68
C LYS A 17 -15.44 2.71 -4.11
N SER A 18 -14.43 3.55 -4.30
CA SER A 18 -13.91 3.88 -5.62
C SER A 18 -13.03 2.78 -6.19
N GLU A 19 -13.11 2.60 -7.51
CA GLU A 19 -12.09 1.86 -8.23
C GLU A 19 -10.76 2.63 -8.15
N PRO A 20 -9.67 1.99 -7.69
CA PRO A 20 -8.38 2.67 -7.63
C PRO A 20 -7.92 3.06 -9.03
N GLY A 21 -7.43 4.28 -9.20
CA GLY A 21 -6.81 4.74 -10.45
C GLY A 21 -5.33 4.37 -10.56
N MET A 22 -4.71 3.99 -9.44
CA MET A 22 -3.28 3.71 -9.35
C MET A 22 -3.03 2.44 -8.54
N PHE A 23 -2.22 1.55 -9.11
CA PHE A 23 -1.65 0.40 -8.44
C PHE A 23 -0.13 0.46 -8.58
N LEU A 24 0.50 0.80 -7.46
CA LEU A 24 1.93 0.95 -7.30
C LEU A 24 2.59 -0.33 -6.75
N MET A 25 3.75 -0.67 -7.33
CA MET A 25 4.75 -1.58 -6.77
C MET A 25 5.99 -0.78 -6.35
N CYS A 26 6.18 -0.61 -5.04
CA CYS A 26 7.30 0.17 -4.50
C CYS A 26 8.41 -0.74 -3.99
N HIS A 27 9.64 -0.52 -4.49
CA HIS A 27 10.83 -1.26 -4.11
C HIS A 27 11.78 -0.51 -3.17
N CYS A 28 11.39 0.66 -2.63
CA CYS A 28 12.29 1.35 -1.71
C CYS A 28 12.56 0.51 -0.45
N THR A 29 13.75 0.66 0.14
CA THR A 29 14.18 -0.11 1.33
C THR A 29 13.18 0.00 2.49
N ASP A 30 12.57 1.16 2.67
CA ASP A 30 11.57 1.39 3.73
C ASP A 30 10.29 0.58 3.50
N CYS A 31 9.82 0.50 2.26
CA CYS A 31 8.71 -0.37 1.88
C CYS A 31 9.04 -1.86 2.04
N GLN A 32 10.26 -2.26 1.71
CA GLN A 32 10.71 -3.64 1.92
C GLN A 32 10.72 -4.00 3.41
N LYS A 33 11.35 -3.17 4.24
CA LYS A 33 11.41 -3.37 5.69
C LYS A 33 10.03 -3.35 6.34
N SER A 34 9.15 -2.44 5.92
CA SER A 34 7.81 -2.32 6.48
C SER A 34 6.92 -3.51 6.17
N THR A 35 7.08 -4.14 5.01
CA THR A 35 6.21 -5.24 4.57
C THR A 35 6.83 -6.62 4.78
N GLY A 36 8.14 -6.70 5.00
CA GLY A 36 8.88 -7.98 4.97
C GLY A 36 8.90 -8.63 3.59
N SER A 37 8.49 -7.91 2.54
CA SER A 37 8.39 -8.36 1.15
C SER A 37 9.42 -7.62 0.28
N PRO A 38 9.88 -8.18 -0.85
CA PRO A 38 10.71 -7.47 -1.82
C PRO A 38 10.05 -6.23 -2.44
N VAL A 39 8.73 -6.08 -2.26
CA VAL A 39 7.92 -5.00 -2.80
C VAL A 39 6.74 -4.70 -1.87
N ALA A 40 6.40 -3.41 -1.73
CA ALA A 40 5.08 -3.04 -1.25
C ALA A 40 4.13 -2.86 -2.45
N SER A 41 3.10 -3.70 -2.52
CA SER A 41 2.00 -3.58 -3.47
C SER A 41 0.87 -2.73 -2.85
N ILE A 42 0.52 -1.64 -3.53
CA ILE A 42 -0.33 -0.59 -2.96
C ILE A 42 -1.33 -0.12 -4.02
N ILE A 43 -2.60 0.01 -3.63
CA ILE A 43 -3.58 0.79 -4.40
C ILE A 43 -3.82 2.14 -3.71
N ILE A 44 -4.10 3.16 -4.51
CA ILE A 44 -4.46 4.50 -4.02
C ILE A 44 -5.96 4.72 -4.21
N VAL A 45 -6.64 5.11 -3.15
CA VAL A 45 -8.07 5.46 -3.16
C VAL A 45 -8.29 6.83 -2.50
N PRO A 46 -9.37 7.55 -2.83
CA PRO A 46 -9.76 8.77 -2.10
C PRO A 46 -9.98 8.48 -0.61
N GLU A 47 -9.54 9.39 0.26
CA GLU A 47 -9.70 9.23 1.70
C GLU A 47 -11.18 9.23 2.12
N ASP A 48 -12.00 10.07 1.51
CA ASP A 48 -13.45 10.14 1.77
C ASP A 48 -14.20 8.84 1.42
N ASP A 49 -13.60 7.99 0.59
CA ASP A 49 -14.15 6.70 0.22
C ASP A 49 -13.65 5.55 1.09
N PHE A 50 -12.68 5.78 1.97
CA PHE A 50 -12.06 4.76 2.81
C PHE A 50 -12.58 4.82 4.24
N SER A 51 -13.01 3.68 4.77
CA SER A 51 -13.44 3.56 6.17
C SER A 51 -12.82 2.32 6.80
N VAL A 52 -12.28 2.46 8.01
CA VAL A 52 -11.68 1.38 8.80
C VAL A 52 -12.47 1.13 10.08
N ASN A 53 -12.59 -0.13 10.46
CA ASN A 53 -13.17 -0.59 11.72
C ASN A 53 -12.14 -1.43 12.47
N GLY A 54 -12.08 -1.29 13.80
CA GLY A 54 -11.08 -1.93 14.64
C GLY A 54 -9.94 -0.99 15.03
N SER A 55 -9.05 -1.47 15.91
CA SER A 55 -7.97 -0.65 16.48
C SER A 55 -6.64 -0.86 15.75
N THR A 56 -6.14 0.19 15.10
CA THR A 56 -4.81 0.20 14.51
C THR A 56 -3.77 0.84 15.42
N SER A 57 -2.50 0.46 15.28
CA SER A 57 -1.36 1.31 15.66
C SER A 57 -0.81 2.00 14.43
N SER A 58 0.09 2.98 14.61
CA SER A 58 0.78 3.61 13.50
C SER A 58 2.25 3.90 13.77
N TYR A 59 3.01 4.07 12.69
CA TYR A 59 4.40 4.50 12.68
C TYR A 59 4.62 5.47 11.52
N GLU A 60 5.14 6.66 11.79
CA GLU A 60 5.55 7.62 10.78
C GLU A 60 7.03 7.43 10.46
N CYS A 61 7.36 7.23 9.18
CA CYS A 61 8.74 7.19 8.73
C CYS A 61 9.26 8.58 8.33
N GLU A 62 10.57 8.71 8.14
CA GLU A 62 11.23 9.97 7.77
C GLU A 62 10.66 10.61 6.51
N ALA A 63 10.17 9.81 5.55
CA ALA A 63 9.52 10.28 4.33
C ALA A 63 8.10 10.81 4.52
N LYS A 64 7.67 11.06 5.77
CA LYS A 64 6.34 11.57 6.12
C LYS A 64 5.20 10.69 5.61
N VAL A 65 5.43 9.38 5.72
CA VAL A 65 4.42 8.36 5.47
C VAL A 65 4.02 7.74 6.81
N THR A 66 2.78 7.98 7.23
CA THR A 66 2.20 7.36 8.41
C THR A 66 1.60 6.01 8.02
N ARG A 67 2.18 4.92 8.52
CA ARG A 67 1.73 3.55 8.24
C ARG A 67 0.87 3.03 9.36
N SER A 68 -0.29 2.47 9.04
CA SER A 68 -1.23 1.93 10.00
C SER A 68 -1.32 0.42 9.89
N PHE A 69 -1.23 -0.26 11.03
CA PHE A 69 -1.16 -1.72 11.11
C PHE A 69 -1.96 -2.28 12.29
N CYS A 70 -2.35 -3.55 12.19
CA CYS A 70 -3.04 -4.26 13.26
C CYS A 70 -2.10 -4.49 14.45
N LYS A 71 -2.53 -4.14 15.67
CA LYS A 71 -1.76 -4.35 16.91
C LYS A 71 -1.58 -5.82 17.29
N ILE A 72 -2.46 -6.68 16.81
CA ILE A 72 -2.50 -8.11 17.19
C ILE A 72 -1.62 -8.93 16.26
N CYS A 73 -1.85 -8.85 14.94
CA CYS A 73 -1.14 -9.67 13.96
C CYS A 73 -0.03 -8.94 13.19
N GLY A 74 0.10 -7.63 13.35
CA GLY A 74 1.15 -6.84 12.68
C GLY A 74 0.91 -6.56 11.20
N SER A 75 -0.20 -7.03 10.59
CA SER A 75 -0.50 -6.74 9.18
C SER A 75 -0.51 -5.23 8.92
N GLN A 76 0.28 -4.79 7.94
CA GLN A 76 0.23 -3.43 7.40
C GLN A 76 -1.03 -3.29 6.55
N ILE A 77 -1.86 -2.28 6.82
CA ILE A 77 -3.20 -2.18 6.23
C ILE A 77 -3.23 -1.02 5.24
N PHE A 78 -2.98 0.19 5.72
CA PHE A 78 -3.01 1.38 4.90
C PHE A 78 -1.95 2.39 5.35
N SER A 79 -1.73 3.42 4.54
CA SER A 79 -0.82 4.51 4.85
C SER A 79 -1.39 5.85 4.38
N ARG A 80 -1.02 6.92 5.10
CA ARG A 80 -1.26 8.30 4.69
C ARG A 80 0.08 8.96 4.39
N ILE A 81 0.12 9.78 3.35
CA ILE A 81 1.34 10.40 2.84
C ILE A 81 1.15 11.91 2.92
N GLU A 82 2.00 12.61 3.67
CA GLU A 82 1.86 14.07 3.88
C GLU A 82 1.89 14.86 2.57
N SER A 83 2.73 14.44 1.61
CA SER A 83 2.84 15.08 0.29
C SER A 83 1.69 14.76 -0.67
N ALA A 84 0.80 13.84 -0.31
CA ALA A 84 -0.37 13.47 -1.10
C ALA A 84 -1.63 13.43 -0.20
N PRO A 85 -2.10 14.60 0.27
CA PRO A 85 -3.29 14.67 1.12
C PRO A 85 -4.56 14.26 0.35
N GLY A 86 -5.56 13.74 1.08
CA GLY A 86 -6.86 13.35 0.52
C GLY A 86 -6.89 11.98 -0.15
N VAL A 87 -5.80 11.21 -0.08
CA VAL A 87 -5.74 9.82 -0.55
C VAL A 87 -5.20 8.89 0.52
N VAL A 88 -5.61 7.62 0.44
CA VAL A 88 -5.15 6.53 1.29
C VAL A 88 -4.47 5.46 0.43
N ALA A 89 -3.28 5.05 0.86
CA ALA A 89 -2.49 4.00 0.24
C ALA A 89 -2.77 2.66 0.93
N ILE A 90 -3.58 1.78 0.32
CA ILE A 90 -3.98 0.49 0.89
C ILE A 90 -3.02 -0.61 0.41
N LYS A 91 -2.53 -1.45 1.33
CA LYS A 91 -1.73 -2.63 0.98
C LYS A 91 -2.62 -3.68 0.31
N THR A 92 -2.24 -4.14 -0.88
CA THR A 92 -3.12 -5.06 -1.62
C THR A 92 -3.20 -6.46 -1.02
N GLY A 93 -2.22 -6.84 -0.20
CA GLY A 93 -2.19 -8.15 0.46
C GLY A 93 -3.24 -8.35 1.56
N VAL A 94 -3.94 -7.29 1.97
CA VAL A 94 -5.05 -7.33 2.95
C VAL A 94 -6.41 -7.07 2.31
N LEU A 95 -6.51 -7.08 0.98
CA LEU A 95 -7.78 -6.97 0.28
C LEU A 95 -8.45 -8.35 0.25
N ASP A 96 -9.76 -8.40 0.48
CA ASP A 96 -10.51 -9.66 0.38
C ASP A 96 -10.76 -10.05 -1.09
N GLU A 97 -10.74 -9.07 -2.00
CA GLU A 97 -10.91 -9.22 -3.44
C GLU A 97 -9.78 -8.52 -4.19
N GLN A 98 -9.36 -9.08 -5.33
CA GLN A 98 -8.36 -8.43 -6.18
C GLN A 98 -8.91 -7.11 -6.76
N PRO A 99 -8.09 -6.04 -6.81
CA PRO A 99 -8.50 -4.81 -7.47
C PRO A 99 -8.67 -5.06 -8.98
N ASN A 100 -9.60 -4.35 -9.62
CA ASN A 100 -9.89 -4.48 -11.05
C ASN A 100 -8.85 -3.77 -11.94
N ILE A 101 -7.66 -3.51 -11.41
CA ILE A 101 -6.54 -2.90 -12.11
C ILE A 101 -5.29 -3.74 -11.88
N LYS A 102 -4.40 -3.76 -12.88
CA LYS A 102 -3.07 -4.34 -12.74
C LYS A 102 -2.09 -3.27 -12.23
N PRO A 103 -0.94 -3.67 -11.66
CA PRO A 103 0.14 -2.73 -11.37
C PRO A 103 0.47 -1.90 -12.63
N ASN A 104 0.23 -0.61 -12.55
CA ASN A 104 0.47 0.34 -13.65
C ASN A 104 1.65 1.26 -13.36
N LEU A 105 2.29 1.11 -12.19
CA LEU A 105 3.42 1.90 -11.76
C LEU A 105 4.38 1.05 -10.91
N VAL A 106 5.68 1.09 -11.24
CA VAL A 106 6.74 0.58 -10.37
C VAL A 106 7.68 1.71 -10.00
N CYS A 107 8.02 1.84 -8.73
CA CYS A 107 8.91 2.90 -8.27
C CYS A 107 10.07 2.37 -7.41
N TRP A 108 11.16 3.12 -7.44
CA TRP A 108 12.40 2.90 -6.69
C TRP A 108 13.08 1.56 -6.97
N THR A 109 13.09 1.14 -8.25
CA THR A 109 13.66 -0.15 -8.68
C THR A 109 15.15 -0.29 -8.42
N LYS A 110 15.88 0.82 -8.19
CA LYS A 110 17.30 0.80 -7.79
C LYS A 110 17.54 0.01 -6.49
N SER A 111 16.55 -0.02 -5.60
CA SER A 111 16.61 -0.80 -4.35
C SER A 111 16.03 -2.21 -4.47
N LYS A 112 15.51 -2.59 -5.64
CA LYS A 112 14.93 -3.92 -5.87
C LYS A 112 15.96 -5.02 -5.60
N PRO A 113 15.63 -6.07 -4.85
CA PRO A 113 16.51 -7.22 -4.70
C PRO A 113 16.92 -7.81 -6.05
N ASN A 114 18.17 -8.24 -6.18
CA ASN A 114 18.72 -8.78 -7.43
C ASN A 114 18.00 -10.04 -7.92
N TRP A 115 17.41 -10.82 -7.00
CA TRP A 115 16.67 -12.06 -7.28
C TRP A 115 15.17 -11.83 -7.59
N PHE A 116 14.65 -10.61 -7.44
CA PHE A 116 13.24 -10.32 -7.70
C PHE A 116 13.04 -9.80 -9.12
N GLU A 117 12.19 -10.44 -9.92
CA GLU A 117 11.91 -10.01 -11.30
C GLU A 117 10.69 -9.09 -11.36
N ILE A 118 10.78 -8.00 -12.13
CA ILE A 118 9.64 -7.14 -12.43
C ILE A 118 9.09 -7.56 -13.78
N ASN A 119 7.94 -8.24 -13.78
CA ASN A 119 7.28 -8.70 -15.01
C ASN A 119 6.22 -7.70 -15.53
N HIS A 120 5.96 -6.62 -14.79
CA HIS A 120 4.98 -5.57 -15.11
C HIS A 120 5.49 -4.23 -14.53
N PRO A 121 5.74 -3.18 -15.34
CA PRO A 121 4.68 -2.17 -15.55
C PRO A 121 4.75 -1.42 -16.90
N GLU A 122 3.75 -0.56 -17.15
CA GLU A 122 3.76 0.43 -18.24
C GLU A 122 4.69 1.63 -17.93
N ILE A 123 4.94 1.94 -16.65
CA ILE A 123 5.79 3.06 -16.19
C ILE A 123 6.65 2.62 -15.00
N ALA A 124 7.97 2.87 -15.08
CA ALA A 124 8.93 2.54 -14.03
C ALA A 124 9.82 3.74 -13.65
N PHE A 125 9.99 3.98 -12.35
CA PHE A 125 10.92 4.97 -11.80
C PHE A 125 12.03 4.25 -11.00
N GLU A 126 13.30 4.55 -11.28
CA GLU A 126 14.42 3.96 -10.54
C GLU A 126 14.68 4.68 -9.19
N GLU A 127 14.41 5.99 -9.15
CA GLU A 127 14.56 6.87 -7.99
C GLU A 127 13.56 8.05 -8.08
N ASN A 128 13.51 8.92 -7.07
CA ASN A 128 12.63 10.10 -7.10
C ASN A 128 13.02 11.03 -8.28
N PRO A 129 12.06 11.56 -9.05
CA PRO A 129 12.34 12.62 -10.02
C PRO A 129 12.92 13.85 -9.31
N ASN A 130 13.99 14.41 -9.89
CA ASN A 130 14.56 15.69 -9.45
C ASN A 130 13.72 16.88 -9.95
#